data_AF-A0A842SJR2-F1
#
_entry.id   AF-A0A842SJR2-F1
#
_cell.length_a   1.000
_cell.length_b   1.000
_cell.length_c   1.000
_cell.angle_alpha   90.00
_cell.angle_beta   90.00
_cell.angle_gamma   90.00
#
_symmetry.space_group_name_H-M   'P 1'
#
loop_
_entity.id
_entity.type
_entity.pdbx_description
1 polymer ?
#
loop_
_entity_poly.entity_id
_entity_poly.type
_entity_poly.pdbx_seq_one_letter_code
_entity_poly.pdbx_strand_id
1 'polypeptide(L)'
;MASEIVVQGDTVRLGRVEGNLIIDDGAIEASDPDKTVEVTGELKCIGDCSIYGNLRTKLITGNRVRAKVTGDLQAGEIDLKRSSLEVYGNLGANSIRVGNSLYVKGKTDSENINVGGSFKADDIIRSTRTTVGGSFQSTNDVNIDYISCGGSARIEGNTESISIKVGGTFRGGNSVRSEDIDVGGSFKAKAEVDISHLDVGGTIKIQGGIISRSMGVGGSFRSYDFLRFGDLESGGTIKLAGGEGGNIQVGGSLKSERDLKFDKINVGGTAKIDGNAEGNSITIGGKLGIYGDLNLSSDLRVGGKAEIRGTVKAESVRIGGKIEAGKIESDKFIETYYLRTLRGAKSSRIEVGRRGTAHGPLIGKVIIIKERGSIEDVYGDEVHLRSGVRAGKLVGRRIILEQGCEVDEIIYSEQLRSDSSVRIRVPPKKTEKLPEPPF
;
A
#
# COMPACT_ATOMS: atom_id res chain seq x y z
N MET A 1 -37.39 -5.22 -50.91
CA MET A 1 -37.57 -3.86 -50.37
C MET A 1 -37.70 -4.02 -48.87
N ALA A 2 -36.76 -3.50 -48.07
CA ALA A 2 -36.98 -3.48 -46.63
C ALA A 2 -38.18 -2.55 -46.36
N SER A 3 -39.23 -3.06 -45.73
CA SER A 3 -40.33 -2.23 -45.25
C SER A 3 -39.78 -1.26 -44.21
N GLU A 4 -40.16 0.01 -44.33
CA GLU A 4 -39.80 1.08 -43.41
C GLU A 4 -41.09 1.63 -42.80
N ILE A 5 -41.18 1.62 -41.48
CA ILE A 5 -42.31 2.19 -40.73
C ILE A 5 -41.83 3.48 -40.06
N VAL A 6 -42.60 4.55 -40.19
CA VAL A 6 -42.32 5.85 -39.56
C VAL A 6 -43.42 6.17 -38.55
N VAL A 7 -43.02 6.44 -37.31
CA VAL A 7 -43.87 6.94 -36.23
C VAL A 7 -43.48 8.38 -35.96
N GLN A 8 -44.41 9.33 -36.14
CA GLN A 8 -44.12 10.76 -36.03
C GLN A 8 -45.13 11.44 -35.09
N GLY A 9 -44.68 12.07 -34.00
CA GLY A 9 -45.51 12.86 -33.07
C GLY A 9 -46.54 12.10 -32.24
N ASP A 10 -46.92 10.89 -32.67
CA ASP A 10 -48.00 10.10 -32.09
C ASP A 10 -47.48 8.92 -31.23
N THR A 11 -48.38 8.35 -30.43
CA THR A 11 -48.17 7.04 -29.80
C THR A 11 -48.81 5.96 -30.65
N VAL A 12 -48.01 5.01 -31.15
CA VAL A 12 -48.47 3.91 -32.02
C VAL A 12 -48.31 2.57 -31.31
N ARG A 13 -49.30 1.69 -31.46
CA ARG A 13 -49.22 0.31 -30.96
C ARG A 13 -48.56 -0.60 -32.00
N LEU A 14 -47.45 -1.24 -31.63
CA LEU A 14 -46.69 -2.12 -32.51
C LEU A 14 -46.25 -3.39 -31.79
N GLY A 15 -46.19 -4.50 -32.52
CA GLY A 15 -45.65 -5.79 -32.07
C GLY A 15 -44.38 -6.10 -32.84
N ARG A 16 -44.52 -6.78 -33.99
CA ARG A 16 -43.40 -7.07 -34.89
C ARG A 16 -43.34 -6.11 -36.08
N VAL A 17 -42.16 -5.57 -36.35
CA VAL A 17 -41.81 -4.76 -37.51
C VAL A 17 -40.78 -5.50 -38.35
N GLU A 18 -41.19 -5.92 -39.54
CA GLU A 18 -40.27 -6.41 -40.55
C GLU A 18 -39.53 -5.24 -41.22
N GLY A 19 -38.21 -5.23 -41.15
CA GLY A 19 -37.38 -4.15 -41.70
C GLY A 19 -37.06 -3.05 -40.68
N ASN A 20 -37.04 -1.80 -41.14
CA ASN A 20 -36.57 -0.66 -40.36
C ASN A 20 -37.73 0.10 -39.71
N LEU A 21 -37.46 0.70 -38.56
CA LEU A 21 -38.41 1.53 -37.82
C LEU A 21 -37.78 2.89 -37.52
N ILE A 22 -38.49 3.97 -37.84
CA ILE A 22 -38.09 5.35 -37.52
C ILE A 22 -39.09 5.91 -36.51
N ILE A 23 -38.60 6.43 -35.38
CA ILE A 23 -39.39 7.20 -34.41
C ILE A 23 -38.91 8.65 -34.47
N ASP A 24 -39.82 9.57 -34.77
CA ASP A 24 -39.59 11.02 -34.84
C ASP A 24 -40.50 11.72 -33.82
N ASP A 25 -39.94 12.14 -32.68
CA ASP A 25 -40.66 12.77 -31.56
C ASP A 25 -41.95 12.01 -31.16
N GLY A 26 -41.85 10.68 -31.05
CA GLY A 26 -43.00 9.79 -30.91
C GLY A 26 -42.83 8.70 -29.84
N ALA A 27 -43.89 7.90 -29.67
CA ALA A 27 -43.88 6.78 -28.74
C ALA A 27 -44.43 5.50 -29.35
N ILE A 28 -43.94 4.37 -28.84
CA ILE A 28 -44.43 3.04 -29.19
C ILE A 28 -44.96 2.37 -27.93
N GLU A 29 -46.18 1.86 -27.99
CA GLU A 29 -46.73 0.96 -26.98
C GLU A 29 -46.72 -0.47 -27.53
N ALA A 30 -46.09 -1.40 -26.81
CA ALA A 30 -46.03 -2.78 -27.26
C ALA A 30 -47.45 -3.39 -27.31
N SER A 31 -47.84 -3.92 -28.48
CA SER A 31 -49.16 -4.56 -28.65
C SER A 31 -49.18 -6.02 -28.22
N ASP A 32 -48.01 -6.65 -28.12
CA ASP A 32 -47.89 -8.08 -27.91
C ASP A 32 -48.18 -8.47 -26.44
N PRO A 33 -48.68 -9.70 -26.17
CA PRO A 33 -49.00 -10.13 -24.81
C PRO A 33 -47.80 -10.13 -23.85
N ASP A 34 -46.59 -10.35 -24.39
CA ASP A 34 -45.32 -10.27 -23.67
C ASP A 34 -44.76 -8.84 -23.56
N LYS A 35 -45.50 -7.87 -24.13
CA LYS A 35 -45.15 -6.46 -24.24
C LYS A 35 -43.83 -6.22 -24.98
N THR A 36 -43.52 -7.01 -26.00
CA THR A 36 -42.31 -6.85 -26.81
C THR A 36 -42.59 -6.16 -28.14
N VAL A 37 -41.69 -5.26 -28.52
CA VAL A 37 -41.58 -4.74 -29.88
C VAL A 37 -40.36 -5.38 -30.54
N GLU A 38 -40.55 -6.16 -31.60
CA GLU A 38 -39.47 -6.81 -32.34
C GLU A 38 -39.25 -6.11 -33.69
N VAL A 39 -38.05 -5.56 -33.91
CA VAL A 39 -37.64 -4.91 -35.15
C VAL A 39 -36.56 -5.76 -35.80
N THR A 40 -36.81 -6.30 -37.00
CA THR A 40 -35.85 -7.21 -37.64
C THR A 40 -34.64 -6.49 -38.27
N GLY A 41 -34.76 -5.17 -38.46
CA GLY A 41 -33.73 -4.26 -38.98
C GLY A 41 -33.25 -3.21 -37.97
N GLU A 42 -33.10 -1.98 -38.42
CA GLU A 42 -32.64 -0.83 -37.63
C GLU A 42 -33.80 -0.07 -36.97
N LEU A 43 -33.64 0.31 -35.71
CA LEU A 43 -34.45 1.32 -35.06
C LEU A 43 -33.71 2.66 -35.05
N LYS A 44 -34.23 3.63 -35.80
CA LYS A 44 -33.69 5.00 -35.84
C LYS A 44 -34.55 5.95 -35.02
N CYS A 45 -33.94 6.58 -34.04
CA CYS A 45 -34.59 7.59 -33.20
C CYS A 45 -34.21 9.00 -33.67
N ILE A 46 -35.20 9.90 -33.73
CA ILE A 46 -35.08 11.32 -34.04
C ILE A 46 -35.90 12.06 -32.97
N GLY A 47 -35.28 13.03 -32.29
CA GLY A 47 -35.93 13.75 -31.20
C GLY A 47 -36.12 12.90 -29.93
N ASP A 48 -37.26 13.05 -29.28
CA ASP A 48 -37.63 12.31 -28.07
C ASP A 48 -38.37 11.02 -28.44
N CYS A 49 -37.85 9.86 -28.02
CA CYS A 49 -38.40 8.56 -28.40
C CYS A 49 -38.69 7.72 -27.15
N SER A 50 -39.94 7.30 -26.98
CA SER A 50 -40.37 6.47 -25.85
C SER A 50 -40.91 5.11 -26.29
N ILE A 51 -40.40 4.03 -25.72
CA ILE A 51 -40.88 2.67 -25.94
C ILE A 51 -41.46 2.14 -24.62
N TYR A 52 -42.78 1.93 -24.63
CA TYR A 52 -43.56 1.35 -23.55
C TYR A 52 -43.65 -0.16 -23.71
N GLY A 53 -42.64 -0.87 -23.23
CA GLY A 53 -42.49 -2.32 -23.36
C GLY A 53 -41.03 -2.73 -23.48
N ASN A 54 -40.82 -4.01 -23.77
CA ASN A 54 -39.54 -4.58 -24.16
C ASN A 54 -39.24 -4.24 -25.62
N LEU A 55 -37.96 -4.13 -25.97
CA LEU A 55 -37.50 -3.85 -27.32
C LEU A 55 -36.43 -4.86 -27.71
N ARG A 56 -36.63 -5.53 -28.85
CA ARG A 56 -35.63 -6.35 -29.50
C ARG A 56 -35.34 -5.81 -30.90
N THR A 57 -34.07 -5.53 -31.19
CA THR A 57 -33.65 -5.03 -32.50
C THR A 57 -32.22 -5.43 -32.83
N LYS A 58 -31.77 -5.30 -34.08
CA LYS A 58 -30.35 -5.51 -34.41
C LYS A 58 -29.51 -4.29 -34.11
N LEU A 59 -30.04 -3.10 -34.38
CA LEU A 59 -29.31 -1.85 -34.29
C LEU A 59 -30.24 -0.73 -33.81
N ILE A 60 -29.75 0.09 -32.90
CA ILE A 60 -30.37 1.37 -32.54
C ILE A 60 -29.44 2.49 -32.94
N THR A 61 -29.92 3.44 -33.74
CA THR A 61 -29.17 4.66 -34.08
C THR A 61 -29.94 5.92 -33.72
N GLY A 62 -29.20 7.00 -33.48
CA GLY A 62 -29.79 8.30 -33.18
C GLY A 62 -28.73 9.35 -32.94
N ASN A 63 -29.08 10.62 -33.17
CA ASN A 63 -28.19 11.74 -32.93
C ASN A 63 -28.95 12.88 -32.26
N ARG A 64 -28.45 13.34 -31.10
CA ARG A 64 -29.14 14.32 -30.23
C ARG A 64 -30.54 13.87 -29.82
N VAL A 65 -30.64 12.60 -29.42
CA VAL A 65 -31.89 11.91 -29.06
C VAL A 65 -31.98 11.72 -27.56
N ARG A 66 -33.19 11.75 -27.02
CA ARG A 66 -33.52 11.18 -25.70
C ARG A 66 -34.37 9.94 -25.90
N ALA A 67 -33.76 8.77 -25.76
CA ALA A 67 -34.42 7.48 -25.91
C ALA A 67 -34.76 6.91 -24.53
N LYS A 68 -36.00 6.44 -24.38
CA LYS A 68 -36.48 5.79 -23.15
C LYS A 68 -37.13 4.45 -23.48
N VAL A 69 -36.68 3.39 -22.83
CA VAL A 69 -37.28 2.05 -22.87
C VAL A 69 -37.74 1.71 -21.46
N THR A 70 -39.05 1.47 -21.29
CA THR A 70 -39.61 1.17 -19.95
C THR A 70 -39.42 -0.28 -19.53
N GLY A 71 -39.23 -1.20 -20.48
CA GLY A 71 -38.92 -2.61 -20.25
C GLY A 71 -37.48 -2.97 -20.58
N ASP A 72 -37.28 -4.24 -20.95
CA ASP A 72 -35.98 -4.79 -21.31
C ASP A 72 -35.58 -4.36 -22.74
N LEU A 73 -34.30 -4.03 -22.94
CA LEU A 73 -33.73 -3.69 -24.22
C LEU A 73 -32.68 -4.73 -24.62
N GLN A 74 -32.91 -5.41 -25.73
CA GLN A 74 -31.97 -6.33 -26.37
C GLN A 74 -31.62 -5.84 -27.77
N ALA A 75 -30.35 -5.52 -28.00
CA ALA A 75 -29.85 -5.04 -29.29
C ALA A 75 -28.57 -5.76 -29.72
N GLY A 76 -28.27 -5.82 -31.01
CA GLY A 76 -26.91 -6.18 -31.46
C GLY A 76 -25.93 -5.04 -31.13
N GLU A 77 -26.23 -3.85 -31.64
CA GLU A 77 -25.48 -2.61 -31.38
C GLU A 77 -26.40 -1.43 -31.05
N ILE A 78 -25.93 -0.54 -30.19
CA ILE A 78 -26.56 0.74 -29.88
C ILE A 78 -25.55 1.85 -30.18
N ASP A 79 -25.84 2.73 -31.13
CA ASP A 79 -25.01 3.88 -31.51
C ASP A 79 -25.80 5.20 -31.43
N LEU A 80 -25.80 5.79 -30.24
CA LEU A 80 -26.56 7.00 -29.90
C LEU A 80 -25.60 8.19 -29.68
N LYS A 81 -25.36 8.96 -30.75
CA LYS A 81 -24.38 10.07 -30.77
C LYS A 81 -24.93 11.33 -30.13
N ARG A 82 -24.20 11.92 -29.18
CA ARG A 82 -24.65 13.10 -28.40
C ARG A 82 -26.06 12.93 -27.82
N SER A 83 -26.39 11.70 -27.43
CA SER A 83 -27.74 11.29 -27.04
C SER A 83 -27.73 10.68 -25.64
N SER A 84 -28.93 10.56 -25.06
CA SER A 84 -29.18 9.92 -23.78
C SER A 84 -30.10 8.71 -23.94
N LEU A 85 -29.81 7.65 -23.19
CA LEU A 85 -30.61 6.42 -23.15
C LEU A 85 -30.97 6.07 -21.71
N GLU A 86 -32.27 5.87 -21.46
CA GLU A 86 -32.81 5.34 -20.21
C GLU A 86 -33.47 4.00 -20.46
N VAL A 87 -33.04 2.96 -19.75
CA VAL A 87 -33.63 1.62 -19.77
C VAL A 87 -34.10 1.27 -18.37
N TYR A 88 -35.40 1.09 -18.18
CA TYR A 88 -35.98 0.78 -16.87
C TYR A 88 -36.10 -0.74 -16.60
N GLY A 89 -35.78 -1.58 -17.59
CA GLY A 89 -35.52 -3.01 -17.45
C GLY A 89 -34.03 -3.36 -17.59
N ASN A 90 -33.76 -4.57 -18.06
CA ASN A 90 -32.42 -5.06 -18.37
C ASN A 90 -31.93 -4.53 -19.73
N LEU A 91 -30.63 -4.29 -19.85
CA LEU A 91 -29.96 -3.88 -21.08
C LEU A 91 -28.95 -4.95 -21.52
N GLY A 92 -29.22 -5.60 -22.65
CA GLY A 92 -28.28 -6.50 -23.32
C GLY A 92 -27.92 -6.00 -24.70
N ALA A 93 -26.62 -5.88 -25.00
CA ALA A 93 -26.14 -5.68 -26.36
C ALA A 93 -24.68 -6.11 -26.54
N ASN A 94 -24.21 -6.32 -27.76
CA ASN A 94 -22.77 -6.60 -27.97
C ASN A 94 -21.93 -5.32 -27.80
N SER A 95 -22.45 -4.19 -28.30
CA SER A 95 -21.77 -2.89 -28.25
C SER A 95 -22.76 -1.77 -27.92
N ILE A 96 -22.44 -0.98 -26.90
CA ILE A 96 -23.23 0.15 -26.43
C ILE A 96 -22.37 1.41 -26.55
N ARG A 97 -22.77 2.35 -27.42
CA ARG A 97 -22.17 3.68 -27.55
C ARG A 97 -23.22 4.75 -27.31
N VAL A 98 -23.08 5.50 -26.22
CA VAL A 98 -24.01 6.59 -25.86
C VAL A 98 -23.22 7.87 -25.59
N GLY A 99 -23.53 8.93 -26.32
CA GLY A 99 -22.73 10.16 -26.29
C GLY A 99 -22.78 10.91 -24.96
N ASN A 100 -23.96 11.02 -24.34
CA ASN A 100 -24.13 11.88 -23.16
C ASN A 100 -24.35 11.06 -21.89
N SER A 101 -25.48 10.35 -21.77
CA SER A 101 -25.82 9.63 -20.54
C SER A 101 -26.51 8.30 -20.80
N LEU A 102 -26.10 7.28 -20.06
CA LEU A 102 -26.75 5.98 -20.01
C LEU A 102 -27.25 5.74 -18.59
N TYR A 103 -28.54 5.48 -18.45
CA TYR A 103 -29.15 5.01 -17.21
C TYR A 103 -29.78 3.64 -17.44
N VAL A 104 -29.44 2.67 -16.60
CA VAL A 104 -30.05 1.34 -16.62
C VAL A 104 -30.50 0.97 -15.21
N LYS A 105 -31.79 0.68 -15.05
CA LYS A 105 -32.35 0.27 -13.76
C LYS A 105 -32.10 -1.21 -13.47
N GLY A 106 -32.21 -2.07 -14.49
CA GLY A 106 -31.93 -3.50 -14.39
C GLY A 106 -30.48 -3.85 -14.70
N LYS A 107 -30.23 -5.13 -14.99
CA LYS A 107 -28.90 -5.65 -15.29
C LYS A 107 -28.38 -5.09 -16.61
N THR A 108 -27.07 -4.89 -16.70
CA THR A 108 -26.41 -4.50 -17.96
C THR A 108 -25.39 -5.56 -18.34
N ASP A 109 -25.57 -6.21 -19.49
CA ASP A 109 -24.64 -7.21 -20.02
C ASP A 109 -24.21 -6.78 -21.44
N SER A 110 -22.91 -6.56 -21.65
CA SER A 110 -22.36 -6.17 -22.96
C SER A 110 -20.87 -6.41 -23.08
N GLU A 111 -20.35 -6.76 -24.26
CA GLU A 111 -18.89 -6.84 -24.44
C GLU A 111 -18.23 -5.46 -24.29
N ASN A 112 -18.84 -4.42 -24.87
CA ASN A 112 -18.29 -3.07 -24.90
C ASN A 112 -19.33 -2.02 -24.53
N ILE A 113 -18.98 -1.16 -23.56
CA ILE A 113 -19.79 -0.01 -23.12
C ILE A 113 -18.95 1.25 -23.24
N ASN A 114 -19.38 2.22 -24.05
CA ASN A 114 -18.72 3.50 -24.25
C ASN A 114 -19.73 4.62 -24.02
N VAL A 115 -19.57 5.35 -22.91
CA VAL A 115 -20.45 6.45 -22.53
C VAL A 115 -19.65 7.75 -22.45
N GLY A 116 -19.97 8.74 -23.27
CA GLY A 116 -19.18 9.97 -23.34
C GLY A 116 -19.27 10.83 -22.07
N GLY A 117 -20.41 10.86 -21.39
CA GLY A 117 -20.62 11.64 -20.17
C GLY A 117 -20.78 10.79 -18.91
N SER A 118 -22.00 10.31 -18.65
CA SER A 118 -22.34 9.63 -17.38
C SER A 118 -23.00 8.27 -17.59
N PHE A 119 -22.50 7.26 -16.89
CA PHE A 119 -23.12 5.94 -16.84
C PHE A 119 -23.57 5.66 -15.42
N LYS A 120 -24.88 5.44 -15.24
CA LYS A 120 -25.47 5.01 -13.98
C LYS A 120 -26.21 3.69 -14.17
N ALA A 121 -25.88 2.70 -13.35
CA ALA A 121 -26.64 1.45 -13.26
C ALA A 121 -27.09 1.19 -11.83
N ASP A 122 -28.33 0.72 -11.67
CA ASP A 122 -28.88 0.40 -10.35
C ASP A 122 -28.75 -1.10 -9.99
N ASP A 123 -28.33 -1.94 -10.95
CA ASP A 123 -28.14 -3.40 -10.78
C ASP A 123 -26.79 -3.85 -11.37
N ILE A 124 -26.56 -5.17 -11.42
CA ILE A 124 -25.30 -5.79 -11.81
C ILE A 124 -24.89 -5.39 -13.23
N ILE A 125 -23.60 -5.06 -13.39
CA ILE A 125 -22.97 -4.80 -14.69
C ILE A 125 -21.97 -5.90 -15.00
N ARG A 126 -22.08 -6.51 -16.18
CA ARG A 126 -21.07 -7.41 -16.76
C ARG A 126 -20.59 -6.88 -18.08
N SER A 127 -19.28 -6.74 -18.22
CA SER A 127 -18.68 -6.33 -19.49
C SER A 127 -17.22 -6.72 -19.63
N THR A 128 -16.73 -6.84 -20.86
CA THR A 128 -15.28 -6.91 -21.06
C THR A 128 -14.67 -5.52 -20.91
N ARG A 129 -15.27 -4.48 -21.51
CA ARG A 129 -14.71 -3.12 -21.46
C ARG A 129 -15.78 -2.07 -21.26
N THR A 130 -15.57 -1.22 -20.27
CA THR A 130 -16.39 -0.03 -20.03
C THR A 130 -15.54 1.23 -19.99
N THR A 131 -15.81 2.17 -20.90
CA THR A 131 -15.22 3.50 -20.95
C THR A 131 -16.27 4.56 -20.67
N VAL A 132 -16.03 5.40 -19.67
CA VAL A 132 -16.93 6.50 -19.29
C VAL A 132 -16.14 7.82 -19.22
N GLY A 133 -16.50 8.80 -20.05
CA GLY A 133 -15.75 10.06 -20.11
C GLY A 133 -15.82 10.89 -18.83
N GLY A 134 -16.97 10.88 -18.14
CA GLY A 134 -17.21 11.70 -16.94
C GLY A 134 -17.38 10.88 -15.65
N SER A 135 -18.60 10.40 -15.39
CA SER A 135 -18.95 9.75 -14.11
C SER A 135 -19.55 8.38 -14.31
N PHE A 136 -18.94 7.38 -13.67
CA PHE A 136 -19.47 6.02 -13.59
C PHE A 136 -20.02 5.74 -12.19
N GLN A 137 -21.30 5.37 -12.09
CA GLN A 137 -21.97 5.07 -10.84
C GLN A 137 -22.68 3.72 -10.92
N SER A 138 -22.41 2.84 -9.97
CA SER A 138 -23.15 1.59 -9.79
C SER A 138 -23.58 1.44 -8.34
N THR A 139 -24.84 1.10 -8.10
CA THR A 139 -25.30 0.75 -6.73
C THR A 139 -25.13 -0.73 -6.41
N ASN A 140 -24.78 -1.56 -7.40
CA ASN A 140 -24.61 -3.01 -7.24
C ASN A 140 -23.26 -3.48 -7.79
N ASP A 141 -23.06 -4.79 -7.82
CA ASP A 141 -21.82 -5.44 -8.22
C ASP A 141 -21.42 -5.14 -9.67
N VAL A 142 -20.12 -4.93 -9.86
CA VAL A 142 -19.51 -4.62 -11.14
C VAL A 142 -18.47 -5.69 -11.44
N ASN A 143 -18.70 -6.47 -12.50
CA ASN A 143 -17.76 -7.44 -13.04
C ASN A 143 -17.35 -6.98 -14.45
N ILE A 144 -16.24 -6.23 -14.52
CA ILE A 144 -15.78 -5.65 -15.77
C ILE A 144 -14.27 -5.82 -15.91
N ASP A 145 -13.80 -6.52 -16.94
CA ASP A 145 -12.36 -6.77 -17.10
C ASP A 145 -11.56 -5.46 -17.19
N TYR A 146 -12.02 -4.49 -17.97
CA TYR A 146 -11.34 -3.21 -18.18
C TYR A 146 -12.26 -2.00 -17.93
N ILE A 147 -12.00 -1.25 -16.87
CA ILE A 147 -12.70 -0.01 -16.53
C ILE A 147 -11.81 1.20 -16.83
N SER A 148 -12.30 2.12 -17.65
CA SER A 148 -11.66 3.41 -17.90
C SER A 148 -12.65 4.55 -17.62
N CYS A 149 -12.33 5.42 -16.66
CA CYS A 149 -13.18 6.57 -16.32
C CYS A 149 -12.38 7.87 -16.29
N GLY A 150 -12.75 8.85 -17.11
CA GLY A 150 -12.04 10.14 -17.17
C GLY A 150 -12.16 10.96 -15.89
N GLY A 151 -13.35 10.96 -15.27
CA GLY A 151 -13.62 11.72 -14.05
C GLY A 151 -13.63 10.88 -12.79
N SER A 152 -14.78 10.30 -12.45
CA SER A 152 -14.94 9.57 -11.19
C SER A 152 -15.78 8.31 -11.31
N ALA A 153 -15.33 7.25 -10.63
CA ALA A 153 -16.04 5.99 -10.51
C ALA A 153 -16.48 5.79 -9.06
N ARG A 154 -17.78 5.56 -8.84
CA ARG A 154 -18.37 5.19 -7.55
C ARG A 154 -19.15 3.89 -7.72
N ILE A 155 -18.68 2.85 -7.05
CA ILE A 155 -19.32 1.54 -7.06
C ILE A 155 -19.67 1.21 -5.62
N GLU A 156 -20.96 1.04 -5.32
CA GLU A 156 -21.41 0.73 -3.96
C GLU A 156 -21.32 -0.77 -3.64
N GLY A 157 -21.51 -1.63 -4.66
CA GLY A 157 -21.32 -3.07 -4.59
C GLY A 157 -19.85 -3.52 -4.63
N ASN A 158 -19.66 -4.80 -4.89
CA ASN A 158 -18.35 -5.41 -5.12
C ASN A 158 -17.82 -5.02 -6.50
N THR A 159 -16.51 -4.84 -6.62
CA THR A 159 -15.85 -4.58 -7.90
C THR A 159 -14.86 -5.70 -8.19
N GLU A 160 -15.05 -6.39 -9.30
CA GLU A 160 -14.11 -7.35 -9.87
C GLU A 160 -13.68 -6.87 -11.25
N SER A 161 -12.37 -6.72 -11.45
CA SER A 161 -11.78 -6.23 -12.69
C SER A 161 -10.40 -6.81 -12.91
N ILE A 162 -9.87 -6.72 -14.13
CA ILE A 162 -8.45 -6.93 -14.40
C ILE A 162 -7.73 -5.58 -14.24
N SER A 163 -8.25 -4.52 -14.88
CA SER A 163 -7.64 -3.20 -14.86
C SER A 163 -8.65 -2.07 -14.65
N ILE A 164 -8.35 -1.21 -13.67
CA ILE A 164 -9.14 -0.01 -13.35
C ILE A 164 -8.27 1.22 -13.56
N LYS A 165 -8.67 2.08 -14.50
CA LYS A 165 -8.04 3.38 -14.77
C LYS A 165 -9.02 4.52 -14.50
N VAL A 166 -8.70 5.40 -13.56
CA VAL A 166 -9.56 6.55 -13.23
C VAL A 166 -8.76 7.83 -13.16
N GLY A 167 -9.09 8.82 -14.00
CA GLY A 167 -8.37 10.10 -14.03
C GLY A 167 -8.50 10.90 -12.74
N GLY A 168 -9.69 10.90 -12.12
CA GLY A 168 -9.96 11.61 -10.88
C GLY A 168 -10.03 10.71 -9.65
N THR A 169 -11.23 10.26 -9.27
CA THR A 169 -11.45 9.55 -8.00
C THR A 169 -12.18 8.23 -8.19
N PHE A 170 -11.63 7.17 -7.61
CA PHE A 170 -12.31 5.88 -7.45
C PHE A 170 -12.83 5.72 -6.02
N ARG A 171 -14.10 5.30 -5.88
CA ARG A 171 -14.72 4.94 -4.59
C ARG A 171 -15.39 3.56 -4.68
N GLY A 172 -14.82 2.59 -3.98
CA GLY A 172 -15.42 1.27 -3.74
C GLY A 172 -16.15 1.23 -2.39
N GLY A 173 -17.43 0.86 -2.41
CA GLY A 173 -18.28 0.69 -1.24
C GLY A 173 -18.01 -0.61 -0.51
N ASN A 174 -17.83 -1.71 -1.25
CA ASN A 174 -17.49 -3.03 -0.73
C ASN A 174 -16.11 -3.50 -1.25
N SER A 175 -15.90 -4.81 -1.39
CA SER A 175 -14.61 -5.38 -1.75
C SER A 175 -14.20 -4.96 -3.16
N VAL A 176 -12.92 -4.66 -3.33
CA VAL A 176 -12.33 -4.32 -4.63
C VAL A 176 -11.26 -5.34 -4.95
N ARG A 177 -11.46 -6.09 -6.04
CA ARG A 177 -10.50 -7.05 -6.57
C ARG A 177 -10.04 -6.60 -7.95
N SER A 178 -8.74 -6.42 -8.13
CA SER A 178 -8.18 -6.03 -9.42
C SER A 178 -6.72 -6.45 -9.57
N GLU A 179 -6.28 -6.79 -10.77
CA GLU A 179 -4.84 -6.96 -11.01
C GLU A 179 -4.13 -5.61 -10.97
N ASP A 180 -4.59 -4.64 -11.76
CA ASP A 180 -3.98 -3.33 -11.88
C ASP A 180 -4.95 -2.18 -11.58
N ILE A 181 -4.55 -1.26 -10.71
CA ILE A 181 -5.30 -0.02 -10.45
C ILE A 181 -4.38 1.19 -10.62
N ASP A 182 -4.77 2.09 -11.53
CA ASP A 182 -4.13 3.38 -11.77
C ASP A 182 -5.15 4.51 -11.56
N VAL A 183 -4.90 5.36 -10.56
CA VAL A 183 -5.78 6.49 -10.23
C VAL A 183 -4.99 7.78 -10.12
N GLY A 184 -5.30 8.75 -10.99
CA GLY A 184 -4.60 10.04 -11.01
C GLY A 184 -4.80 10.87 -9.73
N GLY A 185 -6.01 10.86 -9.16
CA GLY A 185 -6.36 11.69 -8.00
C GLY A 185 -6.47 10.94 -6.67
N SER A 186 -7.52 10.15 -6.45
CA SER A 186 -7.75 9.52 -5.15
C SER A 186 -8.45 8.17 -5.24
N PHE A 187 -7.90 7.19 -4.53
CA PHE A 187 -8.48 5.86 -4.37
C PHE A 187 -9.05 5.70 -2.96
N LYS A 188 -10.33 5.34 -2.84
CA LYS A 188 -10.98 5.06 -1.56
C LYS A 188 -11.73 3.74 -1.62
N ALA A 189 -11.38 2.80 -0.76
CA ALA A 189 -12.14 1.57 -0.55
C ALA A 189 -12.59 1.50 0.92
N LYS A 190 -13.89 1.30 1.14
CA LYS A 190 -14.46 1.21 2.50
C LYS A 190 -14.37 -0.20 3.10
N ALA A 191 -14.14 -1.21 2.27
CA ALA A 191 -13.90 -2.59 2.69
C ALA A 191 -12.48 -3.03 2.31
N GLU A 192 -12.20 -4.31 2.53
CA GLU A 192 -10.92 -4.92 2.17
C GLU A 192 -10.70 -4.91 0.65
N VAL A 193 -9.43 -4.78 0.27
CA VAL A 193 -8.98 -4.84 -1.12
C VAL A 193 -8.14 -6.08 -1.37
N ASP A 194 -8.18 -6.59 -2.60
CA ASP A 194 -7.27 -7.61 -3.11
C ASP A 194 -6.73 -7.14 -4.47
N ILE A 195 -5.53 -6.56 -4.44
CA ILE A 195 -4.95 -5.85 -5.59
C ILE A 195 -3.56 -6.42 -5.88
N SER A 196 -3.15 -6.52 -7.16
CA SER A 196 -1.75 -6.88 -7.47
C SER A 196 -0.84 -5.66 -7.53
N HIS A 197 -1.17 -4.67 -8.36
CA HIS A 197 -0.44 -3.41 -8.47
C HIS A 197 -1.38 -2.22 -8.25
N LEU A 198 -0.93 -1.29 -7.39
CA LEU A 198 -1.67 -0.07 -7.07
C LEU A 198 -0.76 1.14 -7.27
N ASP A 199 -1.09 1.99 -8.24
CA ASP A 199 -0.44 3.28 -8.45
C ASP A 199 -1.46 4.42 -8.31
N VAL A 200 -1.18 5.35 -7.41
CA VAL A 200 -2.05 6.50 -7.18
C VAL A 200 -1.23 7.77 -7.01
N GLY A 201 -1.48 8.75 -7.88
CA GLY A 201 -0.78 10.03 -7.88
C GLY A 201 -1.05 10.88 -6.64
N GLY A 202 -2.26 10.79 -6.06
CA GLY A 202 -2.67 11.59 -4.91
C GLY A 202 -2.84 10.79 -3.61
N THR A 203 -4.08 10.44 -3.26
CA THR A 203 -4.42 9.90 -1.93
C THR A 203 -5.07 8.53 -1.98
N ILE A 204 -4.56 7.59 -1.19
CA ILE A 204 -5.11 6.25 -0.99
C ILE A 204 -5.69 6.14 0.43
N LYS A 205 -6.94 5.70 0.55
CA LYS A 205 -7.57 5.31 1.82
C LYS A 205 -8.26 3.97 1.68
N ILE A 206 -7.78 2.95 2.38
CA ILE A 206 -8.33 1.60 2.37
C ILE A 206 -8.60 1.10 3.78
N GLN A 207 -9.58 0.22 3.93
CA GLN A 207 -9.85 -0.39 5.23
C GLN A 207 -8.71 -1.33 5.63
N GLY A 208 -8.28 -2.23 4.74
CA GLY A 208 -7.23 -3.23 4.94
C GLY A 208 -7.19 -4.16 3.74
N GLY A 209 -6.54 -5.32 3.87
CA GLY A 209 -6.55 -6.37 2.84
C GLY A 209 -5.17 -6.72 2.29
N ILE A 210 -5.07 -6.96 0.98
CA ILE A 210 -3.89 -7.47 0.31
C ILE A 210 -3.55 -6.61 -0.92
N ILE A 211 -2.28 -6.18 -1.01
CA ILE A 211 -1.70 -5.57 -2.22
C ILE A 211 -0.43 -6.35 -2.60
N SER A 212 -0.58 -7.39 -3.41
CA SER A 212 0.36 -8.52 -3.45
C SER A 212 1.74 -8.23 -4.07
N ARG A 213 1.87 -7.31 -5.03
CA ARG A 213 3.13 -7.07 -5.75
C ARG A 213 3.74 -5.72 -5.46
N SER A 214 3.12 -4.62 -5.87
CA SER A 214 3.67 -3.29 -5.68
C SER A 214 2.63 -2.24 -5.35
N MET A 215 3.07 -1.25 -4.59
CA MET A 215 2.26 -0.12 -4.17
C MET A 215 3.08 1.16 -4.32
N GLY A 216 2.70 1.97 -5.32
CA GLY A 216 3.25 3.29 -5.58
C GLY A 216 2.32 4.38 -5.04
N VAL A 217 2.87 5.30 -4.25
CA VAL A 217 2.10 6.40 -3.66
C VAL A 217 2.80 7.73 -3.88
N GLY A 218 2.20 8.58 -4.71
CA GLY A 218 2.71 9.94 -4.97
C GLY A 218 2.46 10.91 -3.81
N GLY A 219 1.33 10.80 -3.11
CA GLY A 219 0.90 11.74 -2.07
C GLY A 219 0.77 11.13 -0.67
N SER A 220 -0.41 10.60 -0.34
CA SER A 220 -0.68 10.06 1.01
C SER A 220 -1.38 8.72 0.98
N PHE A 221 -0.92 7.80 1.82
CA PHE A 221 -1.50 6.48 2.00
C PHE A 221 -2.00 6.29 3.41
N ARG A 222 -3.21 5.73 3.55
CA ARG A 222 -3.74 5.30 4.84
C ARG A 222 -4.45 3.94 4.75
N SER A 223 -3.96 2.97 5.51
CA SER A 223 -4.69 1.76 5.88
C SER A 223 -5.24 1.90 7.29
N TYR A 224 -6.53 1.60 7.50
CA TYR A 224 -7.18 1.68 8.81
C TYR A 224 -7.08 0.38 9.63
N ASP A 225 -6.76 -0.72 8.96
CA ASP A 225 -6.60 -2.07 9.52
C ASP A 225 -5.36 -2.73 8.93
N PHE A 226 -5.17 -4.01 9.27
CA PHE A 226 -4.05 -4.82 8.82
C PHE A 226 -3.97 -4.88 7.28
N LEU A 227 -2.75 -4.68 6.76
CA LEU A 227 -2.46 -4.72 5.35
C LEU A 227 -1.31 -5.68 5.07
N ARG A 228 -1.53 -6.64 4.17
CA ARG A 228 -0.46 -7.40 3.53
C ARG A 228 -0.04 -6.71 2.25
N PHE A 229 1.25 -6.52 2.04
CA PHE A 229 1.73 -5.90 0.82
C PHE A 229 3.05 -6.50 0.32
N GLY A 230 3.29 -6.41 -0.99
CA GLY A 230 4.60 -6.73 -1.58
C GLY A 230 5.60 -5.60 -1.32
N ASP A 231 6.02 -4.89 -2.36
CA ASP A 231 6.90 -3.74 -2.23
C ASP A 231 6.12 -2.43 -2.05
N LEU A 232 6.58 -1.59 -1.12
CA LEU A 232 6.01 -0.29 -0.80
C LEU A 232 7.05 0.81 -1.04
N GLU A 233 6.77 1.70 -1.99
CA GLU A 233 7.58 2.89 -2.26
C GLU A 233 6.76 4.17 -2.06
N SER A 234 7.30 5.10 -1.28
CA SER A 234 6.65 6.39 -1.06
C SER A 234 7.65 7.53 -0.88
N GLY A 235 7.52 8.54 -1.75
CA GLY A 235 8.04 9.88 -1.50
C GLY A 235 7.18 10.70 -0.54
N GLY A 236 5.93 10.30 -0.31
CA GLY A 236 4.94 10.99 0.50
C GLY A 236 4.78 10.46 1.93
N THR A 237 3.54 10.49 2.45
CA THR A 237 3.21 10.08 3.83
C THR A 237 2.41 8.78 3.84
N ILE A 238 2.94 7.75 4.50
CA ILE A 238 2.28 6.46 4.71
C ILE A 238 1.84 6.33 6.18
N LYS A 239 0.58 5.96 6.39
CA LYS A 239 0.05 5.58 7.70
C LYS A 239 -0.60 4.20 7.65
N LEU A 240 -0.03 3.24 8.38
CA LEU A 240 -0.53 1.87 8.54
C LEU A 240 -1.09 1.69 9.95
N ALA A 241 -2.21 1.00 10.08
CA ALA A 241 -2.65 0.50 11.38
C ALA A 241 -1.71 -0.61 11.88
N GLY A 242 -1.25 -1.47 10.98
CA GLY A 242 -0.27 -2.54 11.16
C GLY A 242 -0.16 -3.31 9.83
N GLY A 243 0.81 -4.21 9.70
CA GLY A 243 0.91 -4.95 8.44
C GLY A 243 2.09 -5.89 8.32
N GLU A 244 2.14 -6.55 7.18
CA GLU A 244 3.19 -7.48 6.76
C GLU A 244 3.56 -7.18 5.30
N GLY A 245 4.82 -6.82 5.08
CA GLY A 245 5.34 -6.29 3.84
C GLY A 245 6.53 -7.06 3.28
N GLY A 246 6.85 -6.82 2.01
CA GLY A 246 8.15 -7.11 1.41
C GLY A 246 9.16 -6.00 1.69
N ASN A 247 9.64 -5.32 0.65
CA ASN A 247 10.57 -4.20 0.79
C ASN A 247 9.84 -2.87 1.00
N ILE A 248 10.36 -2.04 1.89
CA ILE A 248 9.81 -0.73 2.24
C ILE A 248 10.87 0.35 1.98
N GLN A 249 10.60 1.26 1.05
CA GLN A 249 11.43 2.42 0.79
C GLN A 249 10.73 3.70 1.26
N VAL A 250 11.29 4.34 2.29
CA VAL A 250 10.72 5.54 2.91
C VAL A 250 11.54 6.77 2.54
N GLY A 251 11.12 7.47 1.48
CA GLY A 251 11.67 8.78 1.12
C GLY A 251 11.08 9.91 1.98
N GLY A 252 9.77 9.86 2.22
CA GLY A 252 9.03 10.83 3.03
C GLY A 252 8.85 10.41 4.49
N SER A 253 7.61 10.09 4.88
CA SER A 253 7.29 9.64 6.23
C SER A 253 6.48 8.34 6.26
N LEU A 254 6.85 7.44 7.16
CA LEU A 254 6.13 6.20 7.45
C LEU A 254 5.71 6.18 8.93
N LYS A 255 4.45 5.89 9.19
CA LYS A 255 3.95 5.57 10.54
C LYS A 255 3.18 4.26 10.55
N SER A 256 3.61 3.30 11.36
CA SER A 256 2.80 2.14 11.76
C SER A 256 2.28 2.33 13.19
N GLU A 257 0.98 2.17 13.41
CA GLU A 257 0.35 2.29 14.74
C GLU A 257 0.47 1.02 15.60
N ARG A 258 0.73 -0.13 14.97
CA ARG A 258 0.95 -1.43 15.61
C ARG A 258 2.19 -2.09 15.01
N ASP A 259 2.33 -3.37 15.26
CA ASP A 259 3.43 -4.21 14.79
C ASP A 259 3.53 -4.21 13.25
N LEU A 260 4.77 -4.25 12.77
CA LEU A 260 5.09 -4.27 11.35
C LEU A 260 6.09 -5.38 11.04
N LYS A 261 5.70 -6.30 10.15
CA LYS A 261 6.57 -7.31 9.56
C LYS A 261 7.04 -6.87 8.18
N PHE A 262 8.29 -7.14 7.83
CA PHE A 262 8.89 -6.74 6.55
C PHE A 262 10.04 -7.67 6.12
N ASP A 263 10.43 -7.68 4.84
CA ASP A 263 11.75 -8.19 4.45
C ASP A 263 12.81 -7.12 4.74
N LYS A 264 12.76 -5.97 4.06
CA LYS A 264 13.76 -4.90 4.22
C LYS A 264 13.11 -3.54 4.39
N ILE A 265 13.68 -2.70 5.25
CA ILE A 265 13.34 -1.26 5.32
C ILE A 265 14.54 -0.40 5.03
N ASN A 266 14.40 0.52 4.06
CA ASN A 266 15.35 1.59 3.78
C ASN A 266 14.72 2.94 4.15
N VAL A 267 15.23 3.58 5.20
CA VAL A 267 14.70 4.85 5.73
C VAL A 267 15.60 6.01 5.30
N GLY A 268 15.22 6.71 4.23
CA GLY A 268 15.83 7.99 3.85
C GLY A 268 15.24 9.18 4.64
N GLY A 269 13.91 9.17 4.83
CA GLY A 269 13.17 10.19 5.57
C GLY A 269 12.95 9.85 7.05
N THR A 270 11.70 9.78 7.48
CA THR A 270 11.34 9.43 8.88
C THR A 270 10.42 8.22 8.93
N ALA A 271 10.74 7.23 9.76
CA ALA A 271 9.89 6.09 10.04
C ALA A 271 9.58 5.98 11.54
N LYS A 272 8.32 5.72 11.89
CA LYS A 272 7.88 5.47 13.26
C LYS A 272 7.01 4.21 13.33
N ILE A 273 7.33 3.30 14.23
CA ILE A 273 6.55 2.09 14.51
C ILE A 273 6.18 2.13 16.00
N ASP A 274 4.89 2.29 16.29
CA ASP A 274 4.37 2.35 17.67
C ASP A 274 4.30 0.95 18.33
N GLY A 275 4.41 -0.14 17.55
CA GLY A 275 4.51 -1.53 18.02
C GLY A 275 5.92 -2.15 17.87
N ASN A 276 5.97 -3.47 17.71
CA ASN A 276 7.18 -4.24 17.39
C ASN A 276 7.51 -4.21 15.89
N ALA A 277 8.78 -4.40 15.56
CA ALA A 277 9.27 -4.50 14.20
C ALA A 277 10.00 -5.84 14.01
N GLU A 278 9.62 -6.61 13.00
CA GLU A 278 10.23 -7.90 12.70
C GLU A 278 10.55 -8.01 11.20
N GLY A 279 11.78 -8.41 10.86
CA GLY A 279 12.13 -8.59 9.45
C GLY A 279 13.55 -9.07 9.20
N ASN A 280 14.05 -8.88 7.98
CA ASN A 280 15.37 -9.34 7.60
C ASN A 280 16.46 -8.30 7.87
N SER A 281 16.31 -7.07 7.35
CA SER A 281 17.30 -6.01 7.56
C SER A 281 16.71 -4.60 7.54
N ILE A 282 17.39 -3.67 8.21
CA ILE A 282 17.04 -2.24 8.16
C ILE A 282 18.29 -1.41 7.87
N THR A 283 18.18 -0.47 6.93
CA THR A 283 19.16 0.62 6.71
C THR A 283 18.52 1.98 7.01
N ILE A 284 19.18 2.77 7.85
CA ILE A 284 18.66 4.05 8.34
C ILE A 284 19.60 5.18 7.92
N GLY A 285 19.23 5.94 6.90
CA GLY A 285 19.88 7.20 6.54
C GLY A 285 19.29 8.40 7.28
N GLY A 286 17.97 8.40 7.50
CA GLY A 286 17.23 9.45 8.20
C GLY A 286 16.96 9.16 9.68
N LYS A 287 15.69 9.18 10.11
CA LYS A 287 15.27 8.92 11.50
C LYS A 287 14.35 7.71 11.59
N LEU A 288 14.66 6.77 12.49
CA LEU A 288 13.78 5.65 12.87
C LEU A 288 13.42 5.74 14.35
N GLY A 289 12.13 5.59 14.66
CA GLY A 289 11.63 5.41 16.03
C GLY A 289 10.81 4.13 16.15
N ILE A 290 11.18 3.24 17.07
CA ILE A 290 10.42 2.02 17.38
C ILE A 290 10.10 2.02 18.88
N TYR A 291 8.82 1.86 19.22
CA TYR A 291 8.41 1.80 20.62
C TYR A 291 8.58 0.40 21.21
N GLY A 292 8.29 -0.65 20.43
CA GLY A 292 8.47 -2.04 20.84
C GLY A 292 9.89 -2.56 20.65
N ASP A 293 9.98 -3.88 20.49
CA ASP A 293 11.22 -4.58 20.15
C ASP A 293 11.49 -4.53 18.63
N LEU A 294 12.76 -4.63 18.25
CA LEU A 294 13.22 -4.78 16.88
C LEU A 294 13.92 -6.13 16.74
N ASN A 295 13.36 -7.05 15.96
CA ASN A 295 13.94 -8.37 15.68
C ASN A 295 14.30 -8.48 14.20
N LEU A 296 15.59 -8.61 13.91
CA LEU A 296 16.11 -8.77 12.56
C LEU A 296 16.83 -10.10 12.41
N SER A 297 16.58 -10.81 11.31
CA SER A 297 17.32 -12.04 10.99
C SER A 297 18.73 -11.79 10.43
N SER A 298 19.03 -10.56 10.01
CA SER A 298 20.33 -10.18 9.45
C SER A 298 20.83 -8.83 9.99
N ASP A 299 21.06 -7.84 9.13
CA ASP A 299 21.78 -6.60 9.45
C ASP A 299 20.88 -5.45 9.96
N LEU A 300 21.36 -4.73 10.98
CA LEU A 300 20.95 -3.35 11.28
C LEU A 300 22.07 -2.37 10.91
N ARG A 301 21.78 -1.41 10.01
CA ARG A 301 22.71 -0.34 9.64
C ARG A 301 22.14 1.04 9.96
N VAL A 302 22.84 1.80 10.80
CA VAL A 302 22.42 3.13 11.25
C VAL A 302 23.42 4.18 10.81
N GLY A 303 23.13 4.89 9.73
CA GLY A 303 23.87 6.10 9.31
C GLY A 303 23.32 7.38 9.93
N GLY A 304 22.00 7.45 10.12
CA GLY A 304 21.28 8.57 10.74
C GLY A 304 21.03 8.38 12.24
N LYS A 305 19.76 8.50 12.67
CA LYS A 305 19.34 8.37 14.08
C LYS A 305 18.32 7.25 14.27
N ALA A 306 18.56 6.37 15.23
CA ALA A 306 17.63 5.33 15.65
C ALA A 306 17.29 5.46 17.15
N GLU A 307 16.00 5.47 17.48
CA GLU A 307 15.48 5.46 18.85
C GLU A 307 14.57 4.23 19.02
N ILE A 308 15.01 3.23 19.79
CA ILE A 308 14.31 1.95 19.96
C ILE A 308 14.09 1.72 21.45
N ARG A 309 12.85 1.83 21.96
CA ARG A 309 12.65 1.72 23.42
C ARG A 309 12.86 0.29 23.92
N GLY A 310 12.53 -0.70 23.11
CA GLY A 310 12.68 -2.12 23.42
C GLY A 310 14.09 -2.68 23.21
N THR A 311 14.14 -3.97 22.96
CA THR A 311 15.34 -4.75 22.64
C THR A 311 15.55 -4.77 21.14
N VAL A 312 16.80 -4.58 20.71
CA VAL A 312 17.25 -4.84 19.35
C VAL A 312 17.91 -6.20 19.32
N LYS A 313 17.43 -7.11 18.46
CA LYS A 313 18.07 -8.38 18.11
C LYS A 313 18.40 -8.36 16.63
N ALA A 314 19.64 -8.67 16.28
CA ALA A 314 20.11 -8.75 14.89
C ALA A 314 21.27 -9.74 14.78
N GLU A 315 21.59 -10.19 13.57
CA GLU A 315 22.81 -10.98 13.34
C GLU A 315 24.06 -10.09 13.45
N SER A 316 23.96 -8.86 12.96
CA SER A 316 25.05 -7.86 12.94
C SER A 316 24.52 -6.45 13.04
N VAL A 317 25.23 -5.58 13.78
CA VAL A 317 24.82 -4.19 14.01
C VAL A 317 25.97 -3.26 13.65
N ARG A 318 25.73 -2.32 12.72
CA ARG A 318 26.66 -1.24 12.36
C ARG A 318 26.03 0.12 12.60
N ILE A 319 26.67 0.93 13.43
CA ILE A 319 26.19 2.26 13.81
C ILE A 319 27.26 3.29 13.45
N GLY A 320 27.10 3.93 12.29
CA GLY A 320 27.87 5.12 11.90
C GLY A 320 27.32 6.41 12.47
N GLY A 321 25.99 6.47 12.71
CA GLY A 321 25.28 7.60 13.31
C GLY A 321 25.06 7.44 14.81
N LYS A 322 23.80 7.64 15.24
CA LYS A 322 23.39 7.57 16.66
C LYS A 322 22.32 6.52 16.88
N ILE A 323 22.51 5.63 17.85
CA ILE A 323 21.45 4.75 18.36
C ILE A 323 21.21 4.96 19.87
N GLU A 324 19.94 4.99 20.25
CA GLU A 324 19.48 4.89 21.64
C GLU A 324 18.53 3.69 21.73
N ALA A 325 18.88 2.68 22.53
CA ALA A 325 18.14 1.44 22.64
C ALA A 325 17.87 1.03 24.09
N GLY A 326 16.81 0.26 24.36
CA GLY A 326 16.63 -0.37 25.67
C GLY A 326 17.73 -1.40 25.94
N LYS A 327 18.01 -2.26 24.95
CA LYS A 327 19.05 -3.30 24.96
C LYS A 327 19.44 -3.63 23.52
N ILE A 328 20.68 -4.02 23.26
CA ILE A 328 21.11 -4.52 21.95
C ILE A 328 21.74 -5.90 22.11
N GLU A 329 21.29 -6.87 21.33
CA GLU A 329 21.86 -8.22 21.21
C GLU A 329 22.21 -8.47 19.74
N SER A 330 23.47 -8.84 19.50
CA SER A 330 23.96 -9.21 18.18
C SER A 330 24.67 -10.55 18.24
N ASP A 331 24.45 -11.42 17.27
CA ASP A 331 25.11 -12.74 17.26
C ASP A 331 26.60 -12.62 16.90
N LYS A 332 26.92 -11.83 15.87
CA LYS A 332 28.28 -11.72 15.31
C LYS A 332 29.04 -10.52 15.86
N PHE A 333 28.59 -9.31 15.54
CA PHE A 333 29.32 -8.11 15.93
C PHE A 333 28.42 -6.88 16.14
N ILE A 334 28.93 -5.95 16.95
CA ILE A 334 28.45 -4.57 17.06
C ILE A 334 29.62 -3.65 16.73
N GLU A 335 29.52 -2.88 15.65
CA GLU A 335 30.43 -1.80 15.31
C GLU A 335 29.72 -0.47 15.54
N THR A 336 30.27 0.41 16.37
CA THR A 336 29.58 1.65 16.73
C THR A 336 30.49 2.85 16.89
N TYR A 337 30.00 4.01 16.44
CA TYR A 337 30.53 5.31 16.82
C TYR A 337 29.83 5.89 18.06
N TYR A 338 28.49 5.87 18.09
CA TYR A 338 27.72 6.30 19.25
C TYR A 338 26.62 5.29 19.57
N LEU A 339 26.68 4.73 20.78
CA LEU A 339 25.70 3.80 21.31
C LEU A 339 25.26 4.25 22.70
N ARG A 340 23.95 4.26 22.94
CA ARG A 340 23.39 4.40 24.28
C ARG A 340 22.39 3.30 24.52
N THR A 341 22.60 2.53 25.58
CA THR A 341 21.71 1.47 26.01
C THR A 341 21.32 1.66 27.46
N LEU A 342 20.09 1.30 27.82
CA LEU A 342 19.63 1.33 29.21
C LEU A 342 20.10 0.10 29.98
N ARG A 343 19.95 -1.08 29.37
CA ARG A 343 20.31 -2.36 29.98
C ARG A 343 21.70 -2.81 29.57
N GLY A 344 22.13 -2.52 28.35
CA GLY A 344 23.47 -2.82 27.83
C GLY A 344 23.46 -3.32 26.38
N ALA A 345 24.64 -3.64 25.87
CA ALA A 345 24.85 -4.22 24.55
C ALA A 345 25.65 -5.52 24.63
N LYS A 346 25.16 -6.60 24.00
CA LYS A 346 25.77 -7.94 24.02
C LYS A 346 26.09 -8.43 22.61
N SER A 347 27.30 -8.93 22.41
CA SER A 347 27.73 -9.48 21.10
C SER A 347 28.97 -10.35 21.19
N SER A 348 29.19 -11.26 20.23
CA SER A 348 30.46 -12.00 20.15
C SER A 348 31.67 -11.05 20.01
N ARG A 349 31.54 -10.02 19.17
CA ARG A 349 32.54 -8.94 19.03
C ARG A 349 31.90 -7.57 19.19
N ILE A 350 32.52 -6.68 19.94
CA ILE A 350 32.13 -5.26 20.03
C ILE A 350 33.33 -4.41 19.67
N GLU A 351 33.15 -3.50 18.71
CA GLU A 351 34.15 -2.53 18.30
C GLU A 351 33.59 -1.11 18.40
N VAL A 352 34.18 -0.31 19.28
CA VAL A 352 33.86 1.12 19.41
C VAL A 352 34.88 1.91 18.62
N GLY A 353 34.39 2.75 17.70
CA GLY A 353 35.18 3.58 16.80
C GLY A 353 36.06 4.62 17.51
N ARG A 354 36.93 5.27 16.74
CA ARG A 354 37.79 6.35 17.25
C ARG A 354 36.94 7.48 17.81
N ARG A 355 37.24 7.94 19.03
CA ARG A 355 36.43 8.92 19.77
C ARG A 355 34.97 8.49 19.95
N GLY A 356 34.71 7.19 19.86
CA GLY A 356 33.38 6.63 20.00
C GLY A 356 32.90 6.68 21.45
N THR A 357 31.59 6.72 21.63
CA THR A 357 30.96 6.75 22.95
C THR A 357 29.97 5.60 23.08
N ALA A 358 30.08 4.83 24.16
CA ALA A 358 29.13 3.78 24.49
C ALA A 358 28.64 3.93 25.94
N HIS A 359 27.34 4.16 26.09
CA HIS A 359 26.65 4.20 27.38
C HIS A 359 25.85 2.92 27.62
N GLY A 360 25.88 2.42 28.85
CA GLY A 360 25.41 1.09 29.23
C GLY A 360 26.52 0.03 29.14
N PRO A 361 26.39 -1.08 29.89
CA PRO A 361 27.41 -2.12 29.95
C PRO A 361 27.57 -2.84 28.60
N LEU A 362 28.83 -3.09 28.21
CA LEU A 362 29.20 -3.84 27.02
C LEU A 362 29.60 -5.27 27.41
N ILE A 363 28.98 -6.26 26.77
CA ILE A 363 29.17 -7.68 27.08
C ILE A 363 29.57 -8.44 25.82
N GLY A 364 30.71 -9.13 25.83
CA GLY A 364 31.13 -9.86 24.63
C GLY A 364 32.39 -10.68 24.77
N LYS A 365 32.69 -11.53 23.79
CA LYS A 365 33.91 -12.35 23.83
C LYS A 365 35.14 -11.48 23.55
N VAL A 366 35.05 -10.63 22.54
CA VAL A 366 36.13 -9.71 22.14
C VAL A 366 35.59 -8.29 22.09
N ILE A 367 36.17 -7.40 22.91
CA ILE A 367 35.78 -5.99 22.98
C ILE A 367 37.00 -5.12 22.68
N ILE A 368 36.90 -4.31 21.64
CA ILE A 368 37.96 -3.40 21.20
C ILE A 368 37.43 -1.98 21.22
N ILE A 369 38.09 -1.11 21.99
CA ILE A 369 37.75 0.31 22.05
C ILE A 369 38.90 1.08 21.40
N LYS A 370 38.62 1.76 20.28
CA LYS A 370 39.62 2.54 19.55
C LYS A 370 39.98 3.83 20.31
N GLU A 371 40.97 4.54 19.76
CA GLU A 371 41.64 5.65 20.42
C GLU A 371 40.64 6.71 20.92
N ARG A 372 40.84 7.19 22.15
CA ARG A 372 40.05 8.26 22.78
C ARG A 372 38.56 7.95 22.93
N GLY A 373 38.18 6.67 23.01
CA GLY A 373 36.81 6.26 23.29
C GLY A 373 36.39 6.56 24.73
N SER A 374 35.08 6.68 24.96
CA SER A 374 34.49 6.83 26.29
C SER A 374 33.41 5.78 26.48
N ILE A 375 33.60 4.87 27.42
CA ILE A 375 32.69 3.76 27.67
C ILE A 375 32.40 3.62 29.17
N GLU A 376 31.30 2.97 29.52
CA GLU A 376 30.95 2.66 30.92
C GLU A 376 31.58 1.31 31.33
N ASP A 377 30.78 0.31 31.69
CA ASP A 377 31.29 -0.98 32.14
C ASP A 377 31.48 -1.97 30.99
N VAL A 378 32.50 -2.82 31.10
CA VAL A 378 32.86 -3.81 30.08
C VAL A 378 33.04 -5.18 30.72
N TYR A 379 32.40 -6.19 30.14
CA TYR A 379 32.46 -7.58 30.55
C TYR A 379 32.84 -8.44 29.34
N GLY A 380 34.04 -9.01 29.30
CA GLY A 380 34.41 -9.87 28.18
C GLY A 380 35.63 -10.75 28.37
N ASP A 381 35.79 -11.76 27.52
CA ASP A 381 36.94 -12.66 27.61
C ASP A 381 38.24 -11.92 27.25
N GLU A 382 38.21 -11.16 26.16
CA GLU A 382 39.31 -10.32 25.68
C GLU A 382 38.86 -8.86 25.56
N VAL A 383 39.52 -7.98 26.32
CA VAL A 383 39.26 -6.54 26.31
C VAL A 383 40.53 -5.79 25.91
N HIS A 384 40.46 -5.01 24.83
CA HIS A 384 41.56 -4.18 24.36
C HIS A 384 41.12 -2.72 24.30
N LEU A 385 41.67 -1.90 25.19
CA LEU A 385 41.51 -0.46 25.17
C LEU A 385 42.71 0.19 24.50
N ARG A 386 42.47 0.91 23.40
CA ARG A 386 43.51 1.66 22.70
C ARG A 386 43.80 3.00 23.37
N SER A 387 44.82 3.69 22.88
CA SER A 387 45.37 4.89 23.51
C SER A 387 44.31 5.93 23.90
N GLY A 388 44.34 6.39 25.16
CA GLY A 388 43.52 7.51 25.65
C GLY A 388 42.05 7.18 25.94
N VAL A 389 41.67 5.91 26.10
CA VAL A 389 40.29 5.51 26.40
C VAL A 389 39.92 5.77 27.86
N ARG A 390 38.68 6.22 28.09
CA ARG A 390 38.07 6.31 29.42
C ARG A 390 37.05 5.20 29.61
N ALA A 391 37.15 4.48 30.72
CA ALA A 391 36.29 3.36 31.05
C ALA A 391 35.86 3.34 32.52
N GLY A 392 34.68 2.80 32.79
CA GLY A 392 34.22 2.47 34.13
C GLY A 392 34.89 1.18 34.63
N LYS A 393 34.09 0.15 34.92
CA LYS A 393 34.57 -1.16 35.37
C LYS A 393 34.94 -2.06 34.20
N LEU A 394 36.10 -2.71 34.27
CA LEU A 394 36.52 -3.76 33.33
C LEU A 394 36.53 -5.12 34.03
N VAL A 395 35.84 -6.10 33.46
CA VAL A 395 35.83 -7.49 33.89
C VAL A 395 36.22 -8.37 32.71
N GLY A 396 37.30 -9.15 32.83
CA GLY A 396 37.66 -10.06 31.75
C GLY A 396 38.81 -11.02 32.00
N ARG A 397 38.99 -12.00 31.11
CA ARG A 397 40.09 -12.97 31.26
C ARG A 397 41.43 -12.34 30.91
N ARG A 398 41.46 -11.68 29.75
CA ARG A 398 42.63 -10.99 29.19
C ARG A 398 42.29 -9.53 28.94
N ILE A 399 42.99 -8.63 29.61
CA ILE A 399 42.79 -7.18 29.50
C ILE A 399 44.10 -6.55 29.01
N ILE A 400 44.02 -5.76 27.93
CA ILE A 400 45.14 -5.01 27.34
C ILE A 400 44.78 -3.53 27.34
N LEU A 401 45.62 -2.71 27.99
CA LEU A 401 45.46 -1.26 28.10
C LEU A 401 46.66 -0.56 27.49
N GLU A 402 46.43 0.22 26.44
CA GLU A 402 47.44 1.10 25.84
C GLU A 402 47.63 2.40 26.64
N GLN A 403 48.60 3.20 26.22
CA GLN A 403 48.98 4.47 26.84
C GLN A 403 47.80 5.44 27.10
N GLY A 404 47.84 6.10 28.25
CA GLY A 404 46.93 7.19 28.60
C GLY A 404 45.47 6.78 28.86
N CYS A 405 45.17 5.50 29.05
CA CYS A 405 43.83 5.07 29.46
C CYS A 405 43.52 5.49 30.91
N GLU A 406 42.24 5.78 31.19
CA GLU A 406 41.71 6.05 32.53
C GLU A 406 40.59 5.05 32.83
N VAL A 407 40.76 4.23 33.87
CA VAL A 407 39.84 3.13 34.21
C VAL A 407 39.47 3.20 35.69
N ASP A 408 38.20 3.00 36.03
CA ASP A 408 37.75 3.07 37.42
C ASP A 408 38.10 1.79 38.21
N GLU A 409 37.75 0.61 37.71
CA GLU A 409 37.98 -0.67 38.39
C GLU A 409 38.36 -1.78 37.39
N ILE A 410 39.25 -2.71 37.78
CA ILE A 410 39.64 -3.85 36.94
C ILE A 410 39.57 -5.16 37.74
N ILE A 411 38.88 -6.15 37.18
CA ILE A 411 38.83 -7.53 37.66
C ILE A 411 39.26 -8.47 36.53
N TYR A 412 40.25 -9.33 36.77
CA TYR A 412 40.77 -10.25 35.76
C TYR A 412 41.11 -11.63 36.28
N SER A 413 41.15 -12.65 35.41
CA SER A 413 41.47 -14.03 35.79
C SER A 413 42.76 -14.59 35.19
N GLU A 414 43.08 -14.27 33.93
CA GLU A 414 44.28 -14.79 33.27
C GLU A 414 45.40 -13.75 33.23
N GLN A 415 45.23 -12.67 32.46
CA GLN A 415 46.28 -11.71 32.15
C GLN A 415 45.79 -10.26 32.13
N LEU A 416 46.57 -9.37 32.74
CA LEU A 416 46.46 -7.91 32.59
C LEU A 416 47.77 -7.38 32.00
N ARG A 417 47.70 -6.73 30.83
CA ARG A 417 48.80 -5.96 30.24
C ARG A 417 48.42 -4.49 30.25
N SER A 418 49.22 -3.66 30.92
CA SER A 418 48.97 -2.23 31.06
C SER A 418 50.22 -1.44 30.77
N ASP A 419 50.10 -0.39 29.97
CA ASP A 419 51.15 0.61 29.83
C ASP A 419 51.36 1.40 31.14
N SER A 420 52.58 1.91 31.33
CA SER A 420 52.97 2.69 32.52
C SER A 420 52.18 3.99 32.73
N SER A 421 51.62 4.55 31.65
CA SER A 421 50.85 5.80 31.67
C SER A 421 49.36 5.63 31.98
N VAL A 422 48.89 4.39 32.17
CA VAL A 422 47.49 4.09 32.49
C VAL A 422 47.16 4.48 33.92
N ARG A 423 46.02 5.15 34.12
CA ARG A 423 45.49 5.51 35.44
C ARG A 423 44.35 4.58 35.81
N ILE A 424 44.52 3.86 36.92
CA ILE A 424 43.50 2.95 37.46
C ILE A 424 43.09 3.48 38.83
N ARG A 425 41.81 3.82 39.02
CA ARG A 425 41.33 4.45 40.26
C ARG A 425 41.37 3.50 41.44
N VAL A 426 40.98 2.25 41.24
CA VAL A 426 41.00 1.17 42.23
C VAL A 426 42.07 0.13 41.86
N PRO A 427 42.89 -0.35 42.80
CA PRO A 427 43.88 -1.39 42.52
C PRO A 427 43.28 -2.62 41.82
N PRO A 428 43.88 -3.12 40.71
CA PRO A 428 43.35 -4.27 39.98
C PRO A 428 43.25 -5.53 40.86
N LYS A 429 42.17 -6.29 40.69
CA LYS A 429 41.91 -7.53 41.43
C LYS A 429 41.98 -8.76 40.52
N LYS A 430 42.87 -9.70 40.85
CA LYS A 430 42.91 -11.02 40.20
C LYS A 430 41.97 -11.99 40.91
N THR A 431 41.15 -12.74 40.17
CA THR A 431 40.18 -13.70 40.70
C THR A 431 40.14 -14.98 39.87
N GLU A 432 39.95 -16.15 40.48
CA GLU A 432 39.76 -17.41 39.73
C GLU A 432 38.45 -17.41 38.94
N LYS A 433 37.37 -16.90 39.55
CA LYS A 433 36.04 -16.79 38.94
C LYS A 433 35.67 -15.33 38.75
N LEU A 434 35.34 -14.95 37.51
CA LEU A 434 34.88 -13.61 37.17
C LEU A 434 33.44 -13.39 37.66
N PRO A 435 33.08 -12.16 38.09
CA PRO A 435 31.69 -11.78 38.34
C PRO A 435 30.79 -12.02 37.13
N GLU A 436 29.52 -12.32 37.38
CA GLU A 436 28.53 -12.43 36.30
C GLU A 436 28.21 -11.06 35.69
N PRO A 437 28.05 -10.98 34.37
CA PRO A 437 27.64 -9.75 33.71
C PRO A 437 26.19 -9.39 34.06
N PRO A 438 25.77 -8.12 33.88
CA PRO A 438 24.47 -7.64 34.32
C PRO A 438 23.26 -8.22 33.57
N PHE A 439 23.43 -8.99 32.47
CA PHE A 439 22.37 -9.78 31.79
C PHE A 439 22.91 -10.75 30.72
#